data_AF-F0BE74-F1
#
_entry.id   AF-F0BE74-F1
#
_cell.length_a   1.000
_cell.length_b   1.000
_cell.length_c   1.000
_cell.angle_alpha   90.00
_cell.angle_beta   90.00
_cell.angle_gamma   90.00
#
_symmetry.space_group_name_H-M   'P 1'
#
loop_
_entity.id
_entity.type
_entity.pdbx_description
1 polymer ?
#
loop_
_entity_poly.entity_id
_entity_poly.type
_entity_poly.pdbx_seq_one_letter_code
_entity_poly.pdbx_strand_id
1 'polypeptide(L)'
;MATELYPLTEAKLNELSRPTSERIMKWRFFNAQKGVETTKQDGSVVSIHGVKYAGSVPLVYWSGFFEPFMIHAASENLKWVSEHCKANRLDPAAYIDEARLLVHDFIRKSYTEIARTDQLLRGNGFPDTVTPRNVSGKAQAACDQVDQLAKAYLLSGPPMALVAREDILELKPNLWGIGLNLNAAWRRFRAKVSGP
;
A
#
# COMPACT_ATOMS: atom_id res chain seq x y z
N MET A 1 -9.99 11.13 -19.60
CA MET A 1 -10.86 10.02 -20.06
C MET A 1 -10.50 8.81 -19.24
N ALA A 2 -11.47 8.00 -18.81
CA ALA A 2 -11.18 6.80 -18.05
C ALA A 2 -10.47 5.77 -18.94
N THR A 3 -9.39 5.16 -18.45
CA THR A 3 -8.69 4.08 -19.14
C THR A 3 -9.42 2.76 -18.97
N GLU A 4 -9.07 1.76 -19.78
CA GLU A 4 -9.64 0.42 -19.69
C GLU A 4 -9.32 -0.28 -18.35
N LEU A 5 -8.23 0.09 -17.68
CA LEU A 5 -7.87 -0.47 -16.37
C LEU A 5 -8.58 0.22 -15.21
N TYR A 6 -9.28 1.35 -15.44
CA TYR A 6 -9.92 2.13 -14.37
C TYR A 6 -10.70 1.27 -13.37
N PRO A 7 -11.64 0.38 -13.78
CA PRO A 7 -12.46 -0.36 -12.83
C PRO A 7 -11.63 -1.32 -11.96
N LEU A 8 -10.55 -1.88 -12.51
CA LEU A 8 -9.65 -2.77 -11.78
C LEU A 8 -8.75 -2.00 -10.83
N THR A 9 -8.22 -0.86 -11.26
CA THR A 9 -7.41 0.06 -10.45
C THR A 9 -8.21 0.56 -9.25
N GLU A 10 -9.46 0.99 -9.47
CA GLU A 10 -10.38 1.44 -8.42
C GLU A 10 -10.73 0.30 -7.45
N ALA A 11 -11.06 -0.89 -7.95
CA ALA A 11 -11.33 -2.05 -7.10
C ALA A 11 -10.11 -2.40 -6.23
N LYS A 12 -8.90 -2.36 -6.80
CA LYS A 12 -7.67 -2.62 -6.06
C LYS A 12 -7.40 -1.55 -5.00
N LEU A 13 -7.63 -0.28 -5.33
CA LEU A 13 -7.49 0.82 -4.37
C LEU A 13 -8.49 0.67 -3.22
N ASN A 14 -9.74 0.31 -3.53
CA ASN A 14 -10.77 0.06 -2.51
C ASN A 14 -10.35 -1.05 -1.54
N GLU A 15 -9.81 -2.17 -2.04
CA GLU A 15 -9.24 -3.23 -1.20
C GLU A 15 -8.12 -2.70 -0.29
N LEU A 16 -7.14 -2.01 -0.87
CA LEU A 16 -5.98 -1.47 -0.17
C LEU A 16 -6.33 -0.35 0.82
N SER A 17 -7.45 0.35 0.61
CA SER A 17 -7.93 1.43 1.47
C SER A 17 -8.62 0.93 2.75
N ARG A 18 -9.06 -0.33 2.79
CA ARG A 18 -9.83 -0.91 3.91
C ARG A 18 -9.18 -0.69 5.27
N PRO A 19 -7.87 -0.91 5.46
CA PRO A 19 -7.22 -0.66 6.74
C PRO A 19 -7.42 0.78 7.23
N THR A 20 -7.26 1.78 6.35
CA THR A 20 -7.48 3.20 6.69
C THR A 20 -8.91 3.42 7.19
N SER A 21 -9.90 2.96 6.42
CA SER A 21 -11.32 3.10 6.74
C SER A 21 -11.70 2.39 8.04
N GLU A 22 -11.20 1.18 8.28
CA GLU A 22 -11.41 0.43 9.52
C GLU A 22 -10.86 1.18 10.73
N ARG A 23 -9.67 1.77 10.62
CA ARG A 23 -9.06 2.54 11.72
C ARG A 23 -9.85 3.81 12.01
N ILE A 24 -10.29 4.55 10.99
CA ILE A 24 -11.16 5.72 11.16
C ILE A 24 -12.43 5.31 11.90
N MET A 25 -13.06 4.19 11.49
CA MET A 25 -14.26 3.68 12.13
C MET A 25 -14.03 3.29 13.60
N LYS A 26 -12.92 2.60 13.92
CA LYS A 26 -12.57 2.26 15.31
C LYS A 26 -12.48 3.49 16.19
N TRP A 27 -11.82 4.54 15.72
CA TRP A 27 -11.73 5.80 16.45
C TRP A 27 -13.08 6.51 16.58
N ARG A 28 -13.97 6.41 15.60
CA ARG A 28 -15.32 6.99 15.66
C ARG A 28 -16.11 6.47 16.87
N PHE A 29 -15.89 5.22 17.27
CA PHE A 29 -16.53 4.61 18.44
C PHE A 29 -15.83 4.87 19.77
N PHE A 30 -14.74 5.65 19.80
CA PHE A 30 -13.94 5.87 21.01
C PHE A 30 -14.77 6.31 22.22
N ASN A 31 -15.66 7.30 22.04
CA ASN A 31 -16.49 7.80 23.13
C ASN A 31 -17.53 6.76 23.60
N ALA A 32 -18.11 5.99 22.68
CA ALA A 32 -19.12 4.97 22.98
C ALA A 32 -18.50 3.76 23.69
N GLN A 33 -17.30 3.35 23.29
CA GLN A 33 -16.56 2.21 23.85
C GLN A 33 -15.66 2.58 25.03
N LYS A 34 -15.62 3.87 25.41
CA LYS A 34 -14.72 4.41 26.47
C LYS A 34 -13.24 4.08 26.21
N GLY A 35 -12.84 4.10 24.94
CA GLY A 35 -11.49 3.76 24.51
C GLY A 35 -11.40 3.27 23.07
N VAL A 36 -10.19 2.93 22.64
CA VAL A 36 -9.91 2.32 21.34
C VAL A 36 -8.79 1.30 21.48
N GLU A 37 -8.92 0.19 20.76
CA GLU A 37 -7.86 -0.79 20.56
C GLU A 37 -7.67 -1.05 19.07
N THR A 38 -6.47 -0.73 18.59
CA THR A 38 -6.13 -0.79 17.17
C THR A 38 -4.64 -0.98 16.97
N THR A 39 -4.21 -1.14 15.71
CA THR A 39 -2.80 -1.27 15.35
C THR A 39 -2.40 -0.17 14.37
N LYS A 40 -1.14 0.26 14.48
CA LYS A 40 -0.47 1.07 13.46
C LYS A 40 -0.04 0.19 12.27
N GLN A 41 0.44 0.84 11.21
CA GLN A 41 0.90 0.16 10.01
C GLN A 41 2.10 -0.77 10.26
N ASP A 42 2.95 -0.46 11.24
CA ASP A 42 4.09 -1.29 11.67
C ASP A 42 3.69 -2.48 12.57
N GLY A 43 2.38 -2.64 12.83
CA GLY A 43 1.86 -3.68 13.72
C GLY A 43 1.85 -3.33 15.20
N SER A 44 2.45 -2.21 15.61
CA SER A 44 2.41 -1.77 17.00
C SER A 44 0.98 -1.48 17.46
N VAL A 45 0.66 -1.87 18.69
CA VAL A 45 -0.68 -1.74 19.26
C VAL A 45 -0.86 -0.34 19.86
N VAL A 46 -2.02 0.25 19.61
CA VAL A 46 -2.54 1.43 20.29
C VAL A 46 -3.76 1.01 21.09
N SER A 47 -3.64 1.03 22.42
CA SER A 47 -4.71 0.72 23.36
C SER A 47 -4.86 1.90 24.33
N ILE A 48 -6.05 2.49 24.36
CA ILE A 48 -6.39 3.65 25.20
C ILE A 48 -7.75 3.36 25.82
N HIS A 49 -7.85 3.38 27.15
CA HIS A 49 -9.09 3.07 27.86
C HIS A 49 -9.28 3.99 29.08
N GLY A 50 -10.54 4.18 29.48
CA GLY A 50 -10.89 4.86 30.73
C GLY A 50 -10.63 6.38 30.73
N VAL A 51 -10.26 6.96 29.59
CA VAL A 51 -9.97 8.39 29.43
C VAL A 51 -10.85 9.01 28.35
N LYS A 52 -11.12 10.32 28.48
CA LYS A 52 -11.81 11.10 27.45
C LYS A 52 -10.86 11.42 26.30
N TYR A 53 -11.41 11.74 25.13
CA TYR A 53 -10.65 12.28 24.00
C TYR A 53 -10.17 13.72 24.30
N ALA A 54 -9.11 13.83 25.09
CA ALA A 54 -8.51 15.09 25.54
C ALA A 54 -7.02 14.88 25.89
N GLY A 55 -6.30 15.97 26.15
CA GLY A 55 -4.89 15.91 26.53
C GLY A 55 -4.01 15.31 25.44
N SER A 56 -3.35 14.18 25.73
CA SER A 56 -2.45 13.49 24.80
C SER A 56 -3.17 12.58 23.79
N VAL A 57 -4.44 12.21 23.99
CA VAL A 57 -5.17 11.32 23.08
C VAL A 57 -5.33 11.91 21.68
N PRO A 58 -5.70 13.19 21.50
CA PRO A 58 -5.69 13.82 20.18
C PRO A 58 -4.31 13.85 19.52
N LEU A 59 -3.22 13.91 20.30
CA LEU A 59 -1.87 13.86 19.75
C LEU A 59 -1.61 12.49 19.12
N VAL A 60 -1.97 11.40 19.78
CA VAL A 60 -1.86 10.04 19.21
C VAL A 60 -2.66 9.92 17.92
N TYR A 61 -3.88 10.47 17.89
CA TYR A 61 -4.76 10.45 16.72
C TYR A 61 -4.15 11.16 15.50
N TRP A 62 -3.52 12.33 15.71
CA TRP A 62 -3.01 13.19 14.62
C TRP A 62 -1.52 13.00 14.28
N SER A 63 -0.75 12.28 15.11
CA SER A 63 0.71 12.15 14.96
C SER A 63 1.10 10.97 14.07
N GLY A 64 0.80 11.08 12.77
CA GLY A 64 1.26 10.10 11.78
C GLY A 64 0.61 8.73 11.90
N PHE A 65 -0.59 8.64 12.49
CA PHE A 65 -1.28 7.37 12.70
C PHE A 65 -1.92 6.83 11.40
N PHE A 66 -2.52 7.71 10.59
CA PHE A 66 -3.28 7.32 9.40
C PHE A 66 -2.44 7.37 8.11
N GLU A 67 -1.53 8.33 8.03
CA GLU A 67 -0.71 8.61 6.85
C GLU A 67 0.03 7.37 6.32
N PRO A 68 0.65 6.51 7.16
CA PRO A 68 1.32 5.31 6.67
C PRO A 68 0.40 4.33 5.92
N PHE A 69 -0.86 4.20 6.34
CA PHE A 69 -1.83 3.33 5.65
C PHE A 69 -2.20 3.88 4.27
N MET A 70 -2.41 5.20 4.18
CA MET A 70 -2.75 5.85 2.92
C MET A 70 -1.61 5.78 1.91
N ILE A 71 -0.37 6.02 2.36
CA ILE A 71 0.82 5.94 1.49
C ILE A 71 1.13 4.51 1.08
N HIS A 72 0.91 3.53 1.96
CA HIS A 72 1.01 2.12 1.59
C HIS A 72 0.01 1.75 0.49
N ALA A 73 -1.27 2.13 0.65
CA ALA A 73 -2.30 1.90 -0.36
C ALA A 73 -1.95 2.56 -1.71
N ALA A 74 -1.43 3.79 -1.68
CA ALA A 74 -0.96 4.50 -2.86
C ALA A 74 0.18 3.74 -3.57
N SER A 75 1.22 3.38 -2.83
CA SER A 75 2.40 2.70 -3.37
C SER A 75 2.03 1.36 -4.00
N GLU A 76 1.25 0.53 -3.31
CA GLU A 76 0.85 -0.79 -3.81
C GLU A 76 -0.08 -0.70 -5.02
N ASN A 77 -0.97 0.30 -5.06
CA ASN A 77 -1.84 0.51 -6.21
C ASN A 77 -1.05 0.97 -7.45
N LEU A 78 -0.16 1.95 -7.31
CA LEU A 78 0.70 2.43 -8.40
C LEU A 78 1.64 1.33 -8.91
N LYS A 79 2.21 0.54 -7.99
CA LYS A 79 3.03 -0.63 -8.32
C LYS A 79 2.24 -1.63 -9.16
N TRP A 80 1.04 -1.99 -8.70
CA TRP A 80 0.17 -2.94 -9.40
C TRP A 80 -0.16 -2.46 -10.82
N VAL A 81 -0.51 -1.18 -11.00
CA VAL A 81 -0.78 -0.61 -12.33
C VAL A 81 0.46 -0.66 -13.23
N SER A 82 1.63 -0.28 -12.69
CA SER A 82 2.90 -0.34 -13.42
C SER A 82 3.22 -1.78 -13.87
N GLU A 83 3.07 -2.76 -12.98
CA GLU A 83 3.28 -4.18 -13.27
C GLU A 83 2.28 -4.69 -14.32
N HIS A 84 1.02 -4.27 -14.24
CA HIS A 84 -0.01 -4.65 -15.21
C HIS A 84 0.27 -4.06 -16.60
N CYS A 85 0.72 -2.80 -16.68
CA CYS A 85 1.12 -2.19 -17.95
C CYS A 85 2.31 -2.93 -18.57
N LYS A 86 3.32 -3.27 -17.76
CA LYS A 86 4.49 -4.04 -18.21
C LYS A 86 4.10 -5.43 -18.73
N ALA A 87 3.26 -6.16 -18.00
CA ALA A 87 2.83 -7.50 -18.39
C ALA A 87 2.06 -7.51 -19.72
N ASN A 88 1.27 -6.46 -19.97
CA ASN A 88 0.43 -6.34 -21.16
C ASN A 88 1.04 -5.47 -22.27
N ARG A 89 2.29 -5.00 -22.10
CA ARG A 89 3.00 -4.11 -23.06
C ARG A 89 2.23 -2.82 -23.38
N LEU A 90 1.57 -2.26 -22.37
CA LEU A 90 0.86 -0.99 -22.45
C LEU A 90 1.82 0.17 -22.10
N ASP A 91 1.62 1.33 -22.71
CA ASP A 91 2.30 2.56 -22.28
C ASP A 91 1.75 2.99 -20.91
N PRO A 92 2.57 3.02 -19.84
CA PRO A 92 2.08 3.27 -18.49
C PRO A 92 1.62 4.71 -18.23
N ALA A 93 1.93 5.67 -19.11
CA ALA A 93 1.73 7.10 -18.84
C ALA A 93 0.28 7.44 -18.41
N ALA A 94 -0.71 7.05 -19.22
CA ALA A 94 -2.11 7.36 -18.95
C ALA A 94 -2.68 6.59 -17.75
N TYR A 95 -2.29 5.32 -17.58
CA TYR A 95 -2.79 4.46 -16.51
C TYR A 95 -2.25 4.87 -15.14
N ILE A 96 -0.97 5.25 -15.06
CA ILE A 96 -0.36 5.73 -13.82
C ILE A 96 -0.92 7.10 -13.43
N ASP A 97 -1.15 8.00 -14.39
CA ASP A 97 -1.77 9.30 -14.10
C ASP A 97 -3.21 9.14 -13.57
N GLU A 98 -3.99 8.23 -14.15
CA GLU A 98 -5.32 7.90 -13.66
C GLU A 98 -5.28 7.32 -12.23
N ALA A 99 -4.41 6.35 -11.98
CA ALA A 99 -4.24 5.76 -10.65
C ALA A 99 -3.82 6.80 -9.61
N ARG A 100 -2.92 7.72 -9.97
CA ARG A 100 -2.50 8.85 -9.14
C ARG A 100 -3.69 9.73 -8.74
N LEU A 101 -4.56 10.08 -9.70
CA LEU A 101 -5.74 10.90 -9.44
C LEU A 101 -6.77 10.17 -8.55
N LEU A 102 -6.97 8.86 -8.75
CA LEU A 102 -7.82 8.04 -7.87
C LEU A 102 -7.30 8.02 -6.43
N VAL A 103 -5.98 7.83 -6.26
CA VAL A 103 -5.33 7.86 -4.96
C VAL A 103 -5.46 9.25 -4.31
N HIS A 104 -5.34 10.34 -5.08
CA HIS A 104 -5.56 11.70 -4.55
C HIS A 104 -6.96 11.88 -3.97
N ASP A 105 -7.99 11.40 -4.68
CA ASP A 105 -9.37 11.47 -4.21
C ASP A 105 -9.56 10.64 -2.92
N PHE A 106 -9.02 9.42 -2.89
CA PHE A 106 -9.00 8.59 -1.67
C PHE A 106 -8.35 9.29 -0.47
N ILE A 107 -7.18 9.92 -0.67
CA ILE A 107 -6.46 10.64 0.40
C ILE A 107 -7.30 11.82 0.92
N ARG A 108 -7.85 12.63 0.02
CA ARG A 108 -8.67 13.80 0.39
C ARG A 108 -9.93 13.39 1.15
N LYS A 109 -10.62 12.35 0.69
CA LYS A 109 -11.78 11.76 1.38
C LYS A 109 -11.39 11.24 2.75
N SER A 110 -10.28 10.52 2.86
CA SER A 110 -9.79 9.99 4.13
C SER A 110 -9.48 11.09 5.14
N TYR A 111 -8.76 12.14 4.75
CA TYR A 111 -8.50 13.27 5.65
C TYR A 111 -9.76 14.03 6.06
N THR A 112 -10.75 14.13 5.17
CA THR A 112 -12.05 14.72 5.50
C THR A 112 -12.77 13.89 6.57
N GLU A 113 -12.79 12.56 6.42
CA GLU A 113 -13.40 11.66 7.41
C GLU A 113 -12.63 11.61 8.73
N ILE A 114 -11.29 11.73 8.70
CA ILE A 114 -10.44 11.88 9.88
C ILE A 114 -10.79 13.18 10.62
N ALA A 115 -10.87 14.31 9.90
CA ALA A 115 -11.24 15.60 10.50
C ALA A 115 -12.65 15.58 11.10
N ARG A 116 -13.61 14.96 10.41
CA ARG A 116 -14.99 14.79 10.88
C ARG A 116 -15.05 13.90 12.14
N THR A 117 -14.25 12.85 12.17
CA THR A 117 -14.16 11.96 13.34
C THR A 117 -13.53 12.69 14.53
N ASP A 118 -12.45 13.44 14.34
CA ASP A 118 -11.87 14.31 15.38
C ASP A 118 -12.88 15.35 15.89
N GLN A 119 -13.65 15.99 14.99
CA GLN A 119 -14.69 16.95 15.36
C GLN A 119 -15.77 16.28 16.24
N LEU A 120 -16.25 15.10 15.85
CA LEU A 120 -17.19 14.29 16.63
C LEU A 120 -16.63 13.96 18.02
N LEU A 121 -15.36 13.56 18.10
CA LEU A 121 -14.71 13.15 19.34
C LEU A 121 -14.53 14.33 20.29
N ARG A 122 -14.06 15.48 19.77
CA ARG A 122 -13.92 16.73 20.53
C ARG A 122 -15.27 17.30 20.98
N GLY A 123 -16.31 17.16 20.15
CA GLY A 123 -17.68 17.56 20.47
C GLY A 123 -18.45 16.56 21.34
N ASN A 124 -17.79 15.51 21.84
CA ASN A 124 -18.41 14.46 22.65
C ASN A 124 -19.70 13.87 22.04
N GLY A 125 -19.70 13.66 20.72
CA GLY A 125 -20.87 13.17 19.96
C GLY A 125 -21.67 14.26 19.25
N PHE A 126 -21.40 15.54 19.51
CA PHE A 126 -22.08 16.69 18.88
C PHE A 126 -21.08 17.49 18.02
N PRO A 127 -20.81 17.07 16.77
CA PRO A 127 -19.74 17.64 15.95
C PRO A 127 -19.94 19.13 15.67
N ASP A 128 -21.18 19.59 15.50
CA ASP A 128 -21.50 20.98 15.14
C ASP A 128 -21.16 21.99 16.24
N THR A 129 -20.85 21.52 17.45
CA THR A 129 -20.39 22.36 18.57
C THR A 129 -18.91 22.73 18.50
N VAL A 130 -18.16 22.12 17.57
CA VAL A 130 -16.71 22.27 17.45
C VAL A 130 -16.32 22.54 16.02
N THR A 131 -15.41 23.48 15.78
CA THR A 131 -14.91 23.76 14.43
C THR A 131 -14.08 22.58 13.89
N PRO A 132 -14.32 22.13 12.65
CA PRO A 132 -13.53 21.07 12.03
C PRO A 132 -12.08 21.52 11.86
N ARG A 133 -11.14 20.58 12.03
CA ARG A 133 -9.72 20.86 11.80
C ARG A 133 -9.48 21.06 10.30
N ASN A 134 -8.75 22.10 9.92
CA ASN A 134 -8.29 22.27 8.55
C ASN A 134 -7.20 21.21 8.23
N VAL A 135 -7.49 20.35 7.24
CA VAL A 135 -6.61 19.26 6.80
C VAL A 135 -6.04 19.47 5.40
N SER A 136 -6.32 20.60 4.76
CA SER A 136 -5.89 20.88 3.37
C SER A 136 -4.38 20.71 3.18
N GLY A 137 -3.55 21.27 4.08
CA GLY A 137 -2.09 21.13 4.00
C GLY A 137 -1.60 19.69 4.16
N LYS A 138 -2.22 18.91 5.05
CA LYS A 138 -1.88 17.48 5.25
C LYS A 138 -2.29 16.63 4.03
N ALA A 139 -3.49 16.88 3.50
CA ALA A 139 -3.97 16.21 2.30
C ALA A 139 -3.10 16.53 1.08
N GLN A 140 -2.72 17.80 0.91
CA GLN A 140 -1.85 18.22 -0.18
C GLN A 140 -0.46 17.58 -0.07
N ALA A 141 0.18 17.61 1.10
CA ALA A 141 1.49 16.99 1.30
C ALA A 141 1.49 15.48 0.99
N ALA A 142 0.42 14.76 1.36
CA ALA A 142 0.27 13.36 1.02
C ALA A 142 0.05 13.15 -0.50
N CYS A 143 -0.72 14.01 -1.16
CA CYS A 143 -0.87 13.99 -2.62
C CYS A 143 0.47 14.27 -3.33
N ASP A 144 1.26 15.24 -2.84
CA ASP A 144 2.58 15.54 -3.40
C ASP A 144 3.52 14.32 -3.31
N GLN A 145 3.43 13.55 -2.22
CA GLN A 145 4.17 12.29 -2.09
C GLN A 145 3.70 11.24 -3.11
N VAL A 146 2.40 11.16 -3.39
CA VAL A 146 1.85 10.27 -4.43
C VAL A 146 2.30 10.72 -5.82
N ASP A 147 2.35 12.01 -6.10
CA ASP A 147 2.90 12.55 -7.35
C ASP A 147 4.37 12.14 -7.55
N GLN A 148 5.18 12.14 -6.48
CA GLN A 148 6.56 11.66 -6.53
C GLN A 148 6.63 10.15 -6.81
N LEU A 149 5.79 9.35 -6.16
CA LEU A 149 5.70 7.90 -6.40
C LEU A 149 5.29 7.61 -7.85
N ALA A 150 4.27 8.29 -8.36
CA ALA A 150 3.81 8.11 -9.74
C ALA A 150 4.91 8.42 -10.75
N LYS A 151 5.65 9.54 -10.56
CA LYS A 151 6.83 9.86 -11.38
C LYS A 151 7.91 8.78 -11.30
N ALA A 152 8.18 8.24 -10.11
CA ALA A 152 9.15 7.18 -9.93
C ALA A 152 8.74 5.91 -10.71
N TYR A 153 7.46 5.50 -10.67
CA TYR A 153 6.98 4.34 -11.42
C TYR A 153 7.02 4.54 -12.94
N LEU A 154 6.78 5.75 -13.43
CA LEU A 154 6.94 6.09 -14.85
C LEU A 154 8.40 6.01 -15.31
N LEU A 155 9.33 6.53 -14.50
CA LEU A 155 10.77 6.51 -14.80
C LEU A 155 11.40 5.13 -14.64
N SER A 156 10.80 4.28 -13.80
CA SER A 156 11.36 2.95 -13.50
C SER A 156 11.39 2.00 -14.71
N GLY A 157 10.78 2.37 -15.86
CA GLY A 157 10.82 1.64 -17.13
C GLY A 157 10.35 0.18 -17.04
N PRO A 158 10.18 -0.57 -18.14
CA PRO A 158 10.17 -2.03 -18.02
C PRO A 158 11.46 -2.44 -17.30
N PRO A 159 11.47 -3.49 -16.44
CA PRO A 159 12.75 -4.05 -16.03
C PRO A 159 13.52 -4.24 -17.33
N MET A 160 14.72 -3.69 -17.40
CA MET A 160 15.65 -4.08 -18.44
C MET A 160 15.59 -5.59 -18.37
N ALA A 161 14.95 -6.21 -19.37
CA ALA A 161 15.08 -7.64 -19.53
C ALA A 161 16.58 -7.78 -19.53
N LEU A 162 17.12 -8.44 -18.50
CA LEU A 162 18.41 -9.05 -18.64
C LEU A 162 18.23 -9.86 -19.91
N VAL A 163 18.70 -9.28 -21.02
CA VAL A 163 19.00 -9.97 -22.26
C VAL A 163 19.59 -11.25 -21.75
N ALA A 164 18.88 -12.35 -21.98
CA ALA A 164 19.14 -13.62 -21.37
C ALA A 164 20.66 -13.83 -21.34
N ARG A 165 21.25 -13.59 -20.17
CA ARG A 165 22.46 -14.31 -19.83
C ARG A 165 21.88 -15.68 -19.52
N GLU A 166 21.91 -16.50 -20.56
CA GLU A 166 21.99 -17.94 -20.41
C GLU A 166 22.81 -18.24 -19.16
N ASP A 167 22.30 -19.18 -18.37
CA ASP A 167 22.96 -19.77 -17.20
C ASP A 167 23.01 -18.95 -15.91
N ILE A 168 21.89 -18.86 -15.20
CA ILE A 168 21.89 -19.00 -13.72
C ILE A 168 20.67 -19.83 -13.29
N LEU A 169 20.78 -21.15 -13.39
CA LEU A 169 19.95 -22.07 -12.62
C LEU A 169 20.48 -22.11 -11.18
N GLU A 170 19.86 -21.35 -10.27
CA GLU A 170 20.08 -21.50 -8.83
C GLU A 170 19.42 -22.80 -8.33
N LEU A 171 20.19 -23.89 -8.34
CA LEU A 171 19.89 -25.10 -7.62
C LEU A 171 20.73 -25.12 -6.34
N LYS A 172 20.07 -24.91 -5.20
CA LYS A 172 20.67 -25.00 -3.87
C LYS A 172 20.47 -26.43 -3.34
N PRO A 173 21.55 -27.15 -2.96
CA PRO A 173 21.40 -28.22 -1.99
C PRO A 173 22.39 -28.04 -0.84
N ASN A 174 21.90 -28.19 0.39
CA ASN A 174 22.76 -28.56 1.50
C ASN A 174 21.94 -29.35 2.53
N LEU A 175 21.99 -30.68 2.43
CA LEU A 175 21.79 -31.62 3.52
C LEU A 175 22.65 -32.85 3.21
N TRP A 176 23.68 -33.05 4.04
CA TRP A 176 24.38 -34.33 4.26
C TRP A 176 25.36 -34.82 3.18
N GLY A 177 26.44 -34.07 2.95
CA GLY A 177 27.80 -34.62 2.77
C GLY A 177 28.12 -35.52 1.57
N ILE A 178 27.17 -35.82 0.68
CA ILE A 178 27.41 -36.61 -0.54
C ILE A 178 26.69 -35.91 -1.70
N GLY A 179 27.41 -35.08 -2.46
CA GLY A 179 26.88 -34.40 -3.64
C GLY A 179 26.98 -35.30 -4.88
N LEU A 180 25.89 -36.00 -5.23
CA LEU A 180 25.78 -36.69 -6.51
C LEU A 180 25.37 -35.68 -7.61
N ASN A 181 26.30 -35.40 -8.54
CA ASN A 181 26.03 -34.55 -9.70
C ASN A 181 25.21 -35.32 -10.76
N LEU A 182 23.88 -35.17 -10.70
CA LEU A 182 22.92 -35.84 -11.59
C LEU A 182 23.11 -35.42 -13.08
N ASN A 183 23.59 -34.20 -13.35
CA ASN A 183 23.85 -33.72 -14.71
C ASN A 183 25.12 -34.34 -15.34
N ALA A 184 26.08 -34.80 -14.52
CA ALA A 184 27.25 -35.55 -14.99
C ALA A 184 26.89 -37.03 -15.25
N ALA A 185 26.02 -37.61 -14.42
CA ALA A 185 25.51 -38.96 -14.60
C ALA A 185 24.64 -39.07 -15.88
N TRP A 186 23.74 -38.10 -16.11
CA TRP A 186 22.88 -38.09 -17.28
C TRP A 186 23.64 -37.88 -18.59
N ARG A 187 24.69 -37.04 -18.59
CA ARG A 187 25.60 -36.87 -19.75
C ARG A 187 26.37 -38.15 -20.10
N ARG A 188 26.84 -38.91 -19.11
CA ARG A 188 27.50 -40.22 -19.34
C ARG A 188 26.53 -41.30 -19.82
N PHE A 189 25.27 -41.25 -19.38
CA PHE A 189 24.24 -42.19 -19.81
C PHE A 189 23.83 -41.93 -21.27
N ARG A 190 23.62 -40.67 -21.65
CA ARG A 190 23.25 -40.30 -23.03
C ARG A 190 24.38 -40.57 -24.04
N ALA A 191 25.64 -40.37 -23.64
CA ALA A 191 26.80 -40.70 -24.47
C ALA A 191 27.01 -42.21 -24.69
N LYS A 192 26.38 -43.08 -23.88
CA LYS A 192 26.42 -44.55 -24.04
C LYS A 192 25.23 -45.12 -24.82
N VAL A 193 24.15 -44.34 -24.97
CA VAL A 193 22.91 -44.75 -25.66
C VAL A 193 22.85 -44.16 -27.08
N SER A 194 23.78 -43.29 -27.46
CA SER A 194 23.82 -42.68 -28.78
C SER A 194 25.21 -42.76 -29.41
N GLY A 195 25.52 -43.93 -29.95
CA GLY A 195 26.40 -44.11 -31.10
C GLY A 195 27.38 -45.28 -30.99
N PRO A 196 27.75 -45.91 -32.12
CA PRO A 196 26.94 -46.40 -33.25
C PRO A 196 26.41 -47.83 -33.04
#